data_AF-A0A7V9LHJ5-F1
#
_entry.id   AF-A0A7V9LHJ5-F1
#
_cell.length_a   1.000
_cell.length_b   1.000
_cell.length_c   1.000
_cell.angle_alpha   90.00
_cell.angle_beta   90.00
_cell.angle_gamma   90.00
#
_symmetry.space_group_name_H-M   'P 1'
#
loop_
_entity.id
_entity.type
_entity.pdbx_description
1 polymer ?
#
loop_
_entity_poly.entity_id
_entity_poly.type
_entity_poly.pdbx_seq_one_letter_code
_entity_poly.pdbx_strand_id
1 'polypeptide(L)'
;SELVVLVGLVMLVAGFFVGPPRGGLLLGTGLALGSLAGLELAVREHFSGYRSHTMLLGGAVGIALVAVLLLAVKAPPIAAAAAGAVALGVSAYFFAGAFRRRSGGALFKIR
;
A
#
# COMPACT_ATOMS: atom_id res chain seq x y z
N SER A 1 8.54 -11.73 4.63
CA SER A 1 7.69 -10.57 4.99
C SER A 1 7.22 -10.62 6.44
N GLU A 2 6.94 -11.79 7.02
CA GLU A 2 6.39 -11.92 8.39
C GLU A 2 7.23 -11.25 9.49
N LEU A 3 8.56 -11.40 9.48
CA LEU A 3 9.43 -10.73 10.46
C LEU A 3 9.39 -9.20 10.33
N VAL A 4 9.29 -8.67 9.11
CA VAL A 4 9.21 -7.22 8.87
C VAL A 4 7.86 -6.67 9.33
N VAL A 5 6.78 -7.41 9.10
CA VAL A 5 5.44 -7.09 9.65
C VAL A 5 5.48 -7.08 11.18
N LEU A 6 6.10 -8.10 11.79
CA LEU A 6 6.23 -8.20 13.24
C LEU A 6 7.01 -7.00 13.82
N VAL A 7 8.18 -6.69 13.23
CA VAL A 7 8.99 -5.53 13.65
C VAL A 7 8.21 -4.22 13.49
N GLY A 8 7.53 -4.04 12.35
CA GLY A 8 6.71 -2.87 12.09
C GLY A 8 5.58 -2.72 13.11
N LEU A 9 4.88 -3.81 13.43
CA LEU A 9 3.82 -3.85 14.44
C LEU A 9 4.34 -3.52 15.84
N VAL A 10 5.48 -4.10 16.22
CA VAL A 10 6.12 -3.81 17.52
C VAL A 10 6.49 -2.34 17.62
N MET A 11 7.08 -1.76 16.57
CA MET A 11 7.39 -0.32 16.54
C MET A 11 6.13 0.54 16.63
N LEU A 12 5.07 0.18 15.91
CA LEU A 12 3.80 0.91 15.93
C LEU A 12 3.17 0.89 17.33
N VAL A 13 3.12 -0.29 17.97
CA VAL A 13 2.57 -0.42 19.33
C VAL A 13 3.45 0.30 20.35
N ALA A 14 4.77 0.10 20.31
CA ALA A 14 5.70 0.75 21.24
C ALA A 14 5.68 2.28 21.12
N GLY A 15 5.45 2.82 19.92
CA GLY A 15 5.40 4.26 19.66
C GLY A 15 4.34 5.01 20.50
N PHE A 16 3.25 4.35 20.90
CA PHE A 16 2.23 4.94 21.78
C PHE A 16 2.67 5.09 23.24
N PHE A 17 3.69 4.33 23.66
CA PHE A 17 4.19 4.32 25.05
C PHE A 17 5.50 5.09 25.22
N VAL A 18 6.09 5.59 24.13
CA VAL A 18 7.36 6.34 24.15
C VAL A 18 7.10 7.83 23.95
N GLY A 19 7.70 8.66 24.81
CA GLY A 19 7.54 10.12 24.75
C GLY A 19 8.10 10.79 23.48
N PRO A 20 7.65 12.02 23.15
CA PRO A 20 8.18 12.80 22.02
C PRO A 20 9.68 13.11 22.15
N PRO A 21 10.44 13.22 21.05
CA PRO A 21 10.02 13.02 19.65
C PRO A 21 10.08 11.55 19.18
N ARG A 22 10.66 10.65 19.99
CA ARG A 22 10.96 9.26 19.61
C ARG A 22 9.71 8.41 19.34
N GLY A 23 8.63 8.62 20.10
CA GLY A 23 7.36 7.92 19.87
C GLY A 23 6.80 8.15 18.47
N GLY A 24 6.82 9.41 17.99
CA GLY A 24 6.36 9.75 16.64
C GLY A 24 7.19 9.09 15.54
N LEU A 25 8.51 8.99 15.73
CA LEU A 25 9.39 8.27 14.80
C LEU A 25 9.05 6.77 14.75
N LEU A 26 8.85 6.12 15.91
CA LEU A 26 8.47 4.71 15.99
C LEU A 26 7.13 4.42 15.29
N LEU A 27 6.15 5.31 15.46
CA LEU A 27 4.85 5.23 14.77
C LEU A 27 5.03 5.34 13.26
N GLY A 28 5.77 6.35 12.79
CA GLY A 28 6.01 6.57 11.37
C GLY A 28 6.77 5.41 10.71
N THR A 29 7.83 4.92 11.34
CA THR A 29 8.61 3.80 10.82
C THR A 29 7.83 2.49 10.86
N GLY A 30 7.10 2.23 11.95
CA GLY A 30 6.25 1.04 12.08
C GLY A 30 5.18 0.97 10.99
N LEU A 31 4.50 2.10 10.73
CA LEU A 31 3.50 2.22 9.68
C LEU A 31 4.09 2.00 8.29
N ALA A 32 5.25 2.59 8.01
CA ALA A 32 5.93 2.45 6.73
C ALA A 32 6.39 1.01 6.48
N LEU A 33 7.03 0.36 7.46
CA LEU A 33 7.50 -1.02 7.35
C LEU A 33 6.33 -2.01 7.21
N GLY A 34 5.29 -1.86 8.04
CA GLY A 34 4.10 -2.71 7.96
C GLY A 34 3.40 -2.60 6.61
N SER A 35 3.25 -1.37 6.12
CA SER A 35 2.65 -1.10 4.80
C SER A 35 3.47 -1.69 3.65
N LEU A 36 4.80 -1.54 3.69
CA LEU A 36 5.70 -2.09 2.67
C LEU A 36 5.67 -3.63 2.64
N ALA A 37 5.74 -4.26 3.81
CA ALA A 37 5.71 -5.71 3.91
C ALA A 37 4.36 -6.31 3.48
N GLY A 38 3.24 -5.65 3.83
CA GLY A 38 1.91 -6.02 3.33
C GLY A 38 1.78 -5.84 1.82
N LEU A 39 2.34 -4.75 1.28
CA LEU A 39 2.32 -4.48 -0.16
C LEU A 39 3.12 -5.52 -0.95
N GLU A 40 4.32 -5.89 -0.49
CA GLU A 40 5.13 -6.95 -1.08
C GLU A 40 4.34 -8.27 -1.20
N LEU A 41 3.66 -8.67 -0.13
CA LEU A 41 2.84 -9.88 -0.11
C LEU A 41 1.67 -9.76 -1.09
N ALA A 42 0.93 -8.65 -1.06
CA ALA A 42 -0.19 -8.40 -1.95
C ALA A 42 0.23 -8.44 -3.43
N VAL A 43 1.38 -7.86 -3.78
CA VAL A 43 1.97 -7.92 -5.13
C VAL A 43 2.24 -9.38 -5.51
N ARG A 44 2.91 -10.16 -4.65
CA ARG A 44 3.23 -11.57 -4.93
C ARG A 44 1.99 -12.43 -5.13
N GLU A 45 0.98 -12.27 -4.28
CA GLU A 45 -0.28 -13.02 -4.38
C GLU A 45 -1.11 -12.60 -5.60
N HIS A 46 -1.12 -11.32 -5.93
CA HIS A 46 -1.85 -10.80 -7.07
C HIS A 46 -1.24 -11.28 -8.39
N PHE A 47 0.07 -11.11 -8.57
CA PHE A 47 0.74 -11.48 -9.81
C PHE A 47 0.94 -12.99 -9.98
N SER A 48 0.78 -13.79 -8.92
CA SER A 48 0.66 -15.25 -9.01
C SER A 48 -0.75 -15.73 -9.37
N GLY A 49 -1.75 -14.83 -9.42
CA GLY A 49 -3.14 -15.16 -9.72
C GLY A 49 -3.88 -15.85 -8.57
N TYR A 50 -3.35 -15.81 -7.36
CA TYR A 50 -3.92 -16.49 -6.19
C TYR A 50 -5.15 -15.74 -5.64
N ARG A 51 -5.03 -14.43 -5.40
CA ARG A 51 -6.09 -13.57 -4.89
C ARG A 51 -6.02 -12.16 -5.49
N SER A 52 -7.17 -11.57 -5.80
CA SER A 52 -7.24 -10.21 -6.34
C SER A 52 -7.00 -9.16 -5.25
N HIS A 53 -5.94 -8.37 -5.42
CA HIS A 53 -5.59 -7.20 -4.59
C HIS A 53 -5.66 -5.89 -5.39
N THR A 54 -6.43 -5.85 -6.48
CA THR A 54 -6.47 -4.71 -7.41
C THR A 54 -6.69 -3.36 -6.72
N MET A 55 -7.69 -3.26 -5.85
CA MET A 55 -8.00 -2.01 -5.15
C MET A 55 -6.92 -1.61 -4.15
N LEU A 56 -6.29 -2.60 -3.49
CA LEU A 56 -5.20 -2.37 -2.56
C LEU A 56 -3.95 -1.85 -3.29
N LEU A 57 -3.57 -2.50 -4.39
CA LEU A 57 -2.42 -2.08 -5.21
C LEU A 57 -2.65 -0.72 -5.87
N GLY A 58 -3.85 -0.49 -6.43
CA GLY A 58 -4.19 0.82 -7.00
C GLY A 58 -4.24 1.92 -5.93
N GLY A 59 -4.80 1.61 -4.76
CA GLY A 59 -4.80 2.51 -3.60
C GLY A 59 -3.38 2.89 -3.16
N ALA A 60 -2.46 1.93 -3.11
CA ALA A 60 -1.06 2.19 -2.78
C ALA A 60 -0.40 3.17 -3.76
N VAL A 61 -0.66 3.03 -5.06
CA VAL A 61 -0.18 3.97 -6.09
C VAL A 61 -0.78 5.37 -5.88
N GLY A 62 -2.10 5.45 -5.66
CA GLY A 62 -2.79 6.71 -5.43
C GLY A 62 -2.28 7.45 -4.19
N ILE A 63 -2.16 6.75 -3.06
CA ILE A 63 -1.65 7.31 -1.80
C ILE A 63 -0.20 7.77 -1.95
N ALA A 64 0.66 6.97 -2.60
CA ALA A 64 2.05 7.35 -2.84
C ALA A 64 2.14 8.64 -3.68
N LEU A 65 1.31 8.78 -4.72
CA LEU A 65 1.27 10.00 -5.53
C LEU A 65 0.79 11.20 -4.70
N VAL A 66 -0.28 11.04 -3.91
CA VAL A 66 -0.78 12.11 -3.03
C VAL A 66 0.31 12.56 -2.06
N ALA A 67 1.02 11.61 -1.43
CA ALA A 67 2.10 11.90 -0.50
C ALA A 67 3.22 12.71 -1.17
N VAL A 68 3.64 12.32 -2.38
CA VAL A 68 4.65 13.05 -3.15
C VAL A 68 4.17 14.46 -3.51
N LEU A 69 2.94 14.60 -3.98
CA LEU A 69 2.37 15.89 -4.38
C LEU A 69 2.26 16.86 -3.20
N LEU A 70 1.86 16.38 -2.03
CA LEU A 70 1.73 17.21 -0.84
C LEU A 70 3.08 17.55 -0.20
N LEU A 71 3.96 16.56 -0.03
CA LEU A 71 5.17 16.70 0.77
C LEU A 71 6.36 17.26 -0.04
N ALA A 72 6.53 16.80 -1.28
CA ALA A 72 7.66 17.21 -2.11
C ALA A 72 7.30 18.40 -3.00
N VAL A 73 6.17 18.29 -3.73
CA VAL A 73 5.76 19.30 -4.73
C VAL A 73 5.01 20.48 -4.09
N LYS A 74 4.38 20.28 -2.92
CA LYS A 74 3.52 21.27 -2.24
C LYS A 74 2.32 21.70 -3.10
N ALA A 75 1.74 20.75 -3.85
CA ALA A 75 0.54 20.98 -4.65
C ALA A 75 -0.68 21.29 -3.75
N PRO A 76 -1.70 22.01 -4.26
CA PRO A 76 -2.92 22.27 -3.51
C PRO A 76 -3.63 20.94 -3.17
N PRO A 77 -4.17 20.78 -1.94
CA PRO A 77 -4.70 19.50 -1.47
C PRO A 77 -5.76 18.87 -2.37
N ILE A 78 -6.64 19.70 -2.93
CA ILE A 78 -7.71 19.25 -3.84
C ILE A 78 -7.11 18.67 -5.13
N ALA A 79 -6.09 19.30 -5.70
CA ALA A 79 -5.43 18.79 -6.91
C ALA A 79 -4.66 17.49 -6.63
N ALA A 80 -3.99 17.41 -5.47
CA ALA A 80 -3.32 16.18 -5.05
C ALA A 80 -4.31 15.02 -4.88
N ALA A 81 -5.45 15.27 -4.20
CA ALA A 81 -6.50 14.27 -4.01
C ALA A 81 -7.11 13.81 -5.35
N ALA A 82 -7.40 14.74 -6.26
CA ALA A 82 -7.90 14.42 -7.60
C ALA A 82 -6.89 13.57 -8.40
N ALA A 83 -5.63 13.97 -8.42
CA ALA A 83 -4.57 13.21 -9.09
C ALA A 83 -4.40 11.81 -8.48
N GLY A 84 -4.48 11.69 -7.16
CA GLY A 84 -4.45 10.41 -6.45
C GLY A 84 -5.61 9.49 -6.82
N ALA A 85 -6.83 10.03 -6.88
CA ALA A 85 -8.02 9.27 -7.28
C ALA A 85 -7.91 8.77 -8.74
N VAL A 86 -7.42 9.61 -9.65
CA VAL A 86 -7.13 9.21 -11.04
C VAL A 86 -6.06 8.13 -11.09
N ALA A 87 -4.95 8.29 -10.37
CA ALA A 87 -3.87 7.31 -10.35
C ALA A 87 -4.33 5.96 -9.79
N LEU A 88 -5.18 5.96 -8.75
CA LEU A 88 -5.84 4.76 -8.24
C LEU A 88 -6.67 4.09 -9.33
N GLY A 89 -7.58 4.83 -9.97
CA GLY A 89 -8.47 4.26 -10.99
C GLY A 89 -7.71 3.67 -12.18
N VAL A 90 -6.72 4.41 -12.69
CA VAL A 90 -5.90 3.98 -13.83
C VAL A 90 -5.09 2.74 -13.47
N SER A 91 -4.38 2.75 -12.34
CA SER A 91 -3.58 1.60 -11.91
C SER A 91 -4.44 0.38 -11.59
N ALA A 92 -5.58 0.56 -10.93
CA ALA A 92 -6.56 -0.51 -10.66
C ALA A 92 -7.06 -1.15 -11.95
N TYR A 93 -7.32 -0.37 -13.00
CA TYR A 93 -7.69 -0.92 -14.31
C TYR A 93 -6.60 -1.84 -14.88
N PHE A 94 -5.33 -1.41 -14.82
CA PHE A 94 -4.20 -2.22 -15.29
C PHE A 94 -4.00 -3.48 -14.44
N PHE A 95 -4.05 -3.38 -13.11
CA PHE A 95 -3.92 -4.53 -12.20
C PHE A 95 -5.06 -5.54 -12.39
N ALA A 96 -6.31 -5.08 -12.57
CA ALA A 96 -7.44 -5.97 -12.91
C ALA A 96 -7.21 -6.71 -14.23
N GLY A 97 -6.62 -6.04 -15.23
CA GLY A 97 -6.21 -6.66 -16.49
C GLY A 97 -5.13 -7.72 -16.28
N ALA A 98 -4.08 -7.40 -15.52
CA ALA A 98 -2.98 -8.30 -15.23
C ALA A 98 -3.44 -9.57 -14.47
N PHE A 99 -4.31 -9.40 -13.48
CA PHE A 99 -4.86 -10.52 -12.72
C PHE A 99 -5.67 -11.46 -13.60
N ARG A 100 -6.59 -10.93 -14.42
CA ARG A 100 -7.43 -11.75 -15.32
C ARG A 100 -6.60 -12.60 -16.28
N ARG A 101 -5.50 -12.05 -16.81
CA ARG A 101 -4.56 -12.79 -17.67
C ARG A 101 -3.84 -13.92 -16.94
N ARG A 102 -3.59 -13.76 -15.63
CA ARG A 102 -2.89 -14.75 -14.79
C ARG A 102 -3.81 -15.79 -14.17
N SER A 103 -5.06 -15.42 -13.85
CA SER A 103 -6.01 -16.31 -13.18
C SER A 103 -6.80 -17.21 -14.13
N GLY A 104 -6.63 -17.06 -15.45
CA GLY A 104 -7.35 -17.86 -16.45
C GLY A 104 -8.86 -17.59 -16.46
N GLY A 105 -9.31 -16.44 -15.95
CA GLY A 105 -10.73 -16.10 -15.82
C GLY A 105 -11.39 -16.53 -14.51
N ALA A 106 -10.71 -17.30 -13.67
CA ALA A 106 -11.22 -17.65 -12.33
C ALA A 106 -11.03 -16.48 -11.35
N LEU A 107 -12.01 -16.29 -10.44
CA LEU A 107 -11.93 -15.29 -9.36
C LEU A 107 -10.92 -15.66 -8.27
N PHE A 108 -10.63 -16.95 -8.10
CA PHE A 108 -9.64 -17.50 -7.16
C PHE A 108 -9.22 -18.91 -7.61
N LYS A 109 -7.96 -19.28 -7.38
CA LYS A 109 -7.47 -20.65 -7.61
C LYS A 109 -7.59 -21.46 -6.32
N ILE A 110 -8.48 -22.45 -6.28
CA ILE A 110 -8.59 -23.39 -5.15
C ILE A 110 -7.38 -24.31 -5.20
N ARG A 111 -6.66 -24.45 -4.08
CA ARG A 111 -5.60 -25.44 -3.92
C ARG A 111 -6.20 -26.81 -3.62
#